data_AF-A0A4P9UT59-F1
#
_entry.id   AF-A0A4P9UT59-F1
#
_cell.length_a   1.000
_cell.length_b   1.000
_cell.length_c   1.000
_cell.angle_alpha   90.00
_cell.angle_beta   90.00
_cell.angle_gamma   90.00
#
_symmetry.space_group_name_H-M   'P 1'
#
loop_
_entity.id
_entity.type
_entity.pdbx_description
1 polymer ?
#
loop_
_entity_poly.entity_id
_entity_poly.type
_entity_poly.pdbx_seq_one_letter_code
_entity_poly.pdbx_strand_id
1 'polypeptide(L)' 'MEVFLIALMVLLVMWLGTKIMDKAGLHKAWVLCLLVPIVNIFMIWVFAFCHWPNLKEDVKQDL' A
#
# COMPACT_ATOMS: atom_id res chain seq x y z
N MET A 1 -26.70 2.17 9.22
CA MET A 1 -25.78 1.10 9.68
C MET A 1 -24.76 0.75 8.61
N GLU A 2 -25.17 0.54 7.36
CA GLU A 2 -24.29 0.18 6.24
C GLU A 2 -23.19 1.21 5.96
N VAL A 3 -23.54 2.50 5.82
CA VAL A 3 -22.56 3.58 5.58
C VAL A 3 -21.50 3.65 6.68
N PHE A 4 -21.89 3.41 7.93
CA PHE A 4 -20.96 3.36 9.06
C PHE A 4 -19.98 2.19 8.92
N LEU A 5 -20.46 1.00 8.57
CA LEU A 5 -19.61 -0.17 8.35
C LEU A 5 -18.65 0.04 7.17
N ILE A 6 -19.11 0.66 6.09
CA ILE A 6 -18.28 1.02 4.94
C ILE A 6 -17.18 2.00 5.35
N ALA A 7 -17.54 3.08 6.06
CA ALA A 7 -16.57 4.06 6.54
C ALA A 7 -15.53 3.43 7.47
N LEU A 8 -15.96 2.56 8.39
CA LEU A 8 -15.08 1.83 9.29
C LEU A 8 -14.10 0.93 8.51
N MET A 9 -14.61 0.20 7.51
CA MET A 9 -13.78 -0.65 6.66
C MET A 9 -12.75 0.16 5.87
N VAL A 10 -13.15 1.28 5.27
CA VAL A 10 -12.24 2.16 4.54
C VAL A 10 -11.14 2.68 5.46
N LEU A 11 -11.49 3.19 6.65
CA LEU A 11 -10.51 3.66 7.63
C LEU A 11 -9.54 2.56 8.06
N LEU A 12 -10.03 1.34 8.28
CA LEU A 12 -9.21 0.19 8.65
C LEU A 12 -8.24 -0.18 7.52
N VAL A 13 -8.72 -0.26 6.27
CA VAL A 13 -7.88 -0.54 5.09
C VAL A 13 -6.81 0.53 4.90
N MET A 14 -7.19 1.81 5.02
CA MET A 14 -6.26 2.92 4.93
C MET A 14 -5.20 2.86 6.05
N TRP A 15 -5.60 2.56 7.28
CA TRP A 15 -4.67 2.41 8.39
C TRP A 15 -3.70 1.25 8.16
N LEU A 16 -4.19 0.07 7.76
CA LEU A 16 -3.34 -1.07 7.42
C LEU A 16 -2.39 -0.76 6.28
N GLY A 17 -2.87 -0.07 5.23
CA GLY A 17 -2.05 0.37 4.12
C GLY A 17 -0.90 1.27 4.56
N THR A 18 -1.11 2.21 5.50
CA THR A 18 -0.01 3.01 6.05
C THR A 18 1.05 2.16 6.76
N LYS A 19 0.64 1.09 7.45
CA LYS A 19 1.57 0.16 8.11
C LYS A 19 2.36 -0.68 7.10
N ILE A 20 1.76 -1.03 5.97
CA ILE A 20 2.45 -1.70 4.87
C ILE A 20 3.49 -0.76 4.26
N MET A 21 3.14 0.50 4.00
CA MET A 21 4.08 1.48 3.47
C MET A 21 5.27 1.72 4.41
N ASP A 22 5.02 1.80 5.73
CA ASP A 22 6.08 1.89 6.75
C ASP A 22 7.05 0.71 6.67
N LYS A 23 6.53 -0.51 6.50
CA LYS A 23 7.36 -1.72 6.39
C LYS A 23 8.12 -1.78 5.09
N ALA A 24 7.52 -1.34 3.99
CA ALA A 24 8.16 -1.28 2.69
C ALA A 24 9.27 -0.21 2.64
N GLY A 25 9.20 0.82 3.50
CA GLY A 25 10.09 1.98 3.46
C GLY A 25 9.65 3.05 2.46
N LEU A 26 8.38 3.04 2.06
CA LEU A 26 7.78 3.96 1.09
C LEU A 26 6.96 5.04 1.81
N HIS A 27 6.76 6.17 1.14
CA HIS A 27 6.01 7.29 1.70
C HIS A 27 4.54 6.93 1.97
N LYS A 28 4.01 7.25 3.16
CA LYS A 28 2.64 6.87 3.57
C LYS A 28 1.55 7.34 2.60
N ALA A 29 1.75 8.45 1.89
CA ALA A 29 0.76 8.97 0.94
C ALA A 29 0.43 7.99 -0.20
N TRP A 30 1.30 7.02 -0.50
CA TRP A 30 1.01 5.96 -1.47
C TRP A 30 -0.25 5.15 -1.11
N VAL A 31 -0.67 5.13 0.16
CA VAL A 31 -1.93 4.52 0.57
C VAL A 31 -3.16 5.17 -0.06
N LEU A 32 -3.10 6.46 -0.41
CA LEU A 32 -4.21 7.19 -1.03
C LEU A 32 -4.54 6.64 -2.42
N CYS A 33 -3.58 6.02 -3.10
CA CYS A 33 -3.81 5.33 -4.37
C CYS A 33 -4.86 4.21 -4.25
N LEU A 34 -5.07 3.66 -3.05
CA LEU A 34 -6.10 2.64 -2.83
C LEU A 34 -7.53 3.17 -3.06
N LEU A 35 -7.74 4.48 -2.90
CA LEU A 35 -9.04 5.13 -3.05
C LEU A 35 -9.48 5.29 -4.51
N VAL A 36 -8.54 5.18 -5.46
CA VAL A 36 -8.81 5.34 -6.89
C VAL A 36 -8.66 3.99 -7.58
N PRO A 37 -9.75 3.32 -8.02
CA PRO A 37 -9.71 1.93 -8.49
C PRO A 37 -8.71 1.67 -9.62
N ILE A 38 -8.67 2.56 -10.61
CA ILE A 38 -7.76 2.42 -11.76
C ILE A 38 -6.30 2.53 -11.31
N VAL A 39 -5.99 3.51 -10.45
CA VAL A 39 -4.63 3.70 -9.92
C VAL A 39 -4.24 2.51 -9.04
N ASN A 40 -5.14 2.00 -8.20
CA ASN A 40 -4.92 0.83 -7.36
C ASN A 40 -4.46 -0.39 -8.18
N ILE A 41 -5.13 -0.65 -9.31
CA ILE A 41 -4.71 -1.70 -10.24
C ILE A 41 -3.27 -1.43 -10.72
N PHE A 42 -2.96 -0.22 -11.21
CA PHE A 42 -1.61 0.13 -11.65
C PHE A 42 -0.53 -0.01 -10.55
N MET A 43 -0.89 0.29 -9.30
CA MET A 43 0.01 0.18 -8.16
C MET A 43 0.50 -1.25 -7.90
N ILE A 44 -0.26 -2.27 -8.31
CA ILE A 44 0.18 -3.67 -8.16
C ILE A 44 1.46 -3.92 -8.96
N TRP A 45 1.52 -3.48 -10.22
CA TRP A 45 2.74 -3.61 -11.02
C TRP A 45 3.86 -2.70 -10.52
N VAL A 46 3.54 -1.47 -10.10
CA VAL A 46 4.55 -0.56 -9.54
C VAL A 46 5.20 -1.19 -8.30
N PHE A 47 4.43 -1.72 -7.36
CA PHE A 47 4.97 -2.37 -6.16
C PHE A 47 5.68 -3.69 -6.45
N ALA A 48 5.29 -4.42 -7.49
CA ALA A 48 5.96 -5.64 -7.90
C ALA A 48 7.35 -5.38 -8.48
N PHE A 49 7.52 -4.25 -9.20
CA PHE A 49 8.78 -3.94 -9.90
C PHE A 49 9.63 -2.86 -9.23
N CYS A 50 9.11 -2.17 -8.21
CA CYS A 50 9.90 -1.18 -7.49
C CYS A 50 10.86 -1.86 -6.51
N HIS A 51 12.00 -1.22 -6.28
CA HIS A 51 12.86 -1.57 -5.16
C HIS A 51 12.13 -1.26 -3.84
N TRP A 52 12.19 -2.18 -2.87
CA TRP A 52 11.60 -2.00 -1.54
C TRP A 52 12.68 -1.47 -0.59
N PRO A 53 12.66 -0.16 -0.24
CA PRO A 53 13.79 0.48 0.44
C PRO A 53 14.16 -0.11 1.80
N ASN A 54 13.20 -0.71 2.49
CA ASN A 54 13.38 -1.25 3.84
C ASN A 54 13.42 -2.80 3.87
N LEU A 55 13.67 -3.43 2.72
CA LEU A 55 13.98 -4.86 2.69
C LEU A 55 15.38 -5.10 3.25
N LYS A 56 15.64 -6.30 3.76
CA LYS A 56 16.96 -6.66 4.27
C LYS A 56 17.99 -6.76 3.15
N GLU A 57 19.22 -6.35 3.44
CA GLU A 57 20.34 -6.30 2.48
C GLU A 57 20.73 -7.69 1.93
N ASP A 58 20.43 -8.77 2.64
CA ASP A 58 20.68 -10.15 2.22
C ASP A 58 19.64 -10.67 1.20
N VAL A 59 18.54 -9.95 1.01
CA VAL A 59 17.49 -10.32 0.07
C VAL A 59 17.76 -9.68 -1.28
N LYS A 60 18.08 -10.52 -2.26
CA LYS A 60 18.15 -10.15 -3.67
C LYS A 60 16.79 -9.61 -4.15
N GLN A 61 16.79 -8.38 -4.66
CA GLN A 61 15.63 -7.68 -5.22
C GLN A 61 15.65 -7.61 -6.75
N ASP A 62 16.62 -8.27 -7.37
CA ASP A 62 16.73 -8.46 -8.80
C ASP A 62 15.46 -9.16 -9.31
N LEU A 63 14.79 -8.50 -10.26
CA LEU A 63 13.66 -9.02 -11.04
C LEU A 63 14.13 -10.01 -12.10
#